data_AF-A0A4R2CFD0-F1
#
_entry.id   AF-A0A4R2CFD0-F1
#
_cell.length_a   1.000
_cell.length_b   1.000
_cell.length_c   1.000
_cell.angle_alpha   90.00
_cell.angle_beta   90.00
_cell.angle_gamma   90.00
#
_symmetry.space_group_name_H-M   'P 1'
#
loop_
_entity.id
_entity.type
_entity.pdbx_description
1 polymer ?
#
loop_
_entity_poly.entity_id
_entity_poly.type
_entity_poly.pdbx_seq_one_letter_code
_entity_poly.pdbx_strand_id
1 'polypeptide(L)'
;MELSAELRDRRKAAGRTIASVAVDAGLSVPYIANLENGRGNPTLSALSRLATALGAHLQVTLEDDPPLSTDATAGTSVDGGSDGTSGRAPGGTSGAASAALLATSPRATKVIATLASSQGRTRRSVERQLLTALEALTPLLPTPPTETDLNRLLDLLLLAD
;
A
#
# COMPACT_ATOMS: atom_id res chain seq x y z
N MET A 1 0.86 21.05 -1.21
CA MET A 1 0.23 21.78 -2.34
C MET A 1 -0.52 20.76 -3.18
N GLU A 2 -1.70 21.09 -3.69
CA GLU A 2 -2.34 20.22 -4.68
C GLU A 2 -1.62 20.32 -6.03
N LEU A 3 -1.49 19.18 -6.72
CA LEU A 3 -0.83 19.07 -8.03
C LEU A 3 -1.39 20.05 -9.07
N SER A 4 -2.71 20.29 -9.05
CA SER A 4 -3.43 21.21 -9.94
C SER A 4 -2.93 22.67 -9.80
N ALA A 5 -2.73 23.12 -8.56
CA ALA A 5 -2.22 24.45 -8.25
C ALA A 5 -0.75 24.59 -8.68
N GLU A 6 0.09 23.59 -8.39
CA GLU A 6 1.50 23.58 -8.76
C GLU A 6 1.70 23.72 -10.28
N LEU A 7 0.93 22.97 -11.08
CA LEU A 7 0.98 23.05 -12.55
C LEU A 7 0.61 24.45 -13.05
N ARG A 8 -0.47 25.02 -12.50
CA ARG A 8 -0.95 26.35 -12.87
C ARG A 8 0.06 27.44 -12.52
N ASP A 9 0.64 27.38 -11.32
CA ASP A 9 1.55 28.40 -10.82
C ASP A 9 2.88 28.37 -11.58
N ARG A 10 3.44 27.18 -11.86
CA ARG A 10 4.61 27.05 -12.74
C ARG A 10 4.36 27.61 -14.13
N ARG A 11 3.22 27.27 -14.73
CA ARG A 11 2.87 27.80 -16.06
C ARG A 11 2.80 29.32 -16.05
N LYS A 12 2.15 29.91 -15.05
CA LYS A 12 2.03 31.36 -14.90
C LYS A 12 3.39 32.02 -14.65
N ALA A 13 4.23 31.43 -13.81
CA ALA A 13 5.58 31.92 -13.54
C ALA A 13 6.47 31.91 -14.80
N ALA A 14 6.28 30.91 -15.66
CA ALA A 14 6.93 30.85 -16.98
C ALA A 14 6.30 31.78 -18.04
N GLY A 15 5.23 32.53 -17.70
CA GLY A 15 4.53 33.41 -18.64
C GLY A 15 3.83 32.69 -19.80
N ARG A 16 3.60 31.37 -19.67
CA ARG A 16 3.08 30.55 -20.76
C ARG A 16 1.55 30.43 -20.74
N THR A 17 0.94 30.35 -21.92
CA THR A 17 -0.49 30.04 -22.05
C THR A 17 -0.71 28.52 -21.96
N ILE A 18 -1.93 28.09 -21.61
CA ILE A 18 -2.30 26.66 -21.63
C ILE A 18 -2.08 26.08 -23.03
N ALA A 19 -2.43 26.82 -24.09
CA ALA A 19 -2.22 26.40 -25.47
C ALA A 19 -0.74 26.17 -25.81
N SER A 20 0.14 27.08 -25.36
CA SER A 20 1.58 26.94 -25.57
C SER A 20 2.15 25.69 -24.88
N VAL A 21 1.76 25.43 -23.63
CA VAL A 21 2.19 24.22 -22.90
C VAL A 21 1.59 22.95 -23.52
N ALA A 22 0.35 23.01 -23.99
CA ALA A 22 -0.33 21.89 -24.62
C ALA A 22 0.42 21.40 -25.87
N VAL A 23 0.87 22.33 -26.71
CA VAL A 23 1.67 22.02 -27.92
C VAL A 23 2.97 21.32 -27.52
N ASP A 24 3.75 21.90 -26.61
CA ASP A 24 5.05 21.34 -26.20
C ASP A 24 4.91 20.00 -25.48
N ALA A 25 3.89 19.85 -24.63
CA ALA A 25 3.60 18.61 -23.95
C ALA A 25 2.96 17.57 -24.90
N GLY A 26 2.48 17.96 -26.08
CA GLY A 26 1.68 17.15 -27.00
C GLY A 26 0.35 16.67 -26.41
N LEU A 27 -0.25 17.47 -25.54
CA LEU A 27 -1.53 17.19 -24.88
C LEU A 27 -2.60 18.15 -25.40
N SER A 28 -3.88 17.87 -25.12
CA SER A 28 -4.95 18.78 -25.53
C SER A 28 -5.12 19.93 -24.54
N VAL A 29 -5.49 21.11 -25.06
CA VAL A 29 -5.80 22.29 -24.24
C VAL A 29 -6.90 22.03 -23.20
N PRO A 30 -8.04 21.38 -23.56
CA PRO A 30 -9.09 21.07 -22.58
C PRO A 30 -8.60 20.14 -21.47
N TYR A 31 -7.70 19.21 -21.79
CA TYR A 31 -7.16 18.28 -20.80
C TYR A 31 -6.30 19.02 -19.76
N ILE A 32 -5.36 19.88 -20.18
CA ILE A 32 -4.55 20.67 -19.25
C ILE A 32 -5.41 21.63 -18.44
N ALA A 33 -6.41 22.27 -19.07
CA ALA A 33 -7.34 23.14 -18.35
C ALA A 33 -8.13 22.39 -17.27
N ASN A 34 -8.53 21.14 -17.52
CA ASN A 34 -9.17 20.30 -16.50
C ASN A 34 -8.19 19.97 -15.37
N LEU A 35 -6.95 19.60 -15.69
CA LEU A 35 -5.93 19.29 -14.67
C LEU A 35 -5.62 20.48 -13.77
N GLU A 36 -5.46 21.69 -14.33
CA GLU A 36 -5.26 22.92 -13.55
C GLU A 36 -6.47 23.32 -12.69
N ASN A 37 -7.64 22.74 -12.94
CA ASN A 37 -8.86 22.92 -12.15
C ASN A 37 -9.14 21.73 -11.21
N GLY A 38 -8.17 20.81 -11.04
CA GLY A 38 -8.32 19.64 -10.18
C GLY A 38 -9.26 18.58 -10.73
N ARG A 39 -9.54 18.59 -12.04
CA ARG A 39 -10.43 17.62 -12.71
C ARG A 39 -9.63 16.62 -13.52
N GLY A 40 -9.98 15.34 -13.34
CA GLY A 40 -9.41 14.22 -14.10
C GLY A 40 -8.36 13.43 -13.33
N ASN A 41 -7.91 12.33 -13.93
CA ASN A 41 -6.90 11.44 -13.38
C ASN A 41 -5.72 11.36 -14.35
N PRO A 42 -4.68 12.20 -14.20
CA PRO A 42 -3.55 12.20 -15.11
C PRO A 42 -2.69 10.95 -14.97
N THR A 43 -2.22 10.41 -16.09
CA THR A 43 -1.24 9.32 -16.08
C THR A 43 0.15 9.86 -15.75
N LEU A 44 1.05 9.01 -15.25
CA LEU A 44 2.46 9.37 -15.02
C LEU A 44 3.14 9.88 -16.31
N SER A 45 2.78 9.33 -17.47
CA SER A 45 3.28 9.79 -18.76
C SER A 45 2.82 11.23 -19.06
N ALA A 46 1.55 11.56 -18.82
CA ALA A 46 1.05 12.91 -18.98
C ALA A 46 1.73 13.91 -18.03
N LEU A 47 1.95 13.52 -16.77
CA LEU A 47 2.66 14.33 -15.78
C LEU A 47 4.12 14.55 -16.16
N SER A 48 4.81 13.53 -16.67
CA SER A 48 6.19 13.65 -17.14
C SER A 48 6.30 14.61 -18.32
N ARG A 49 5.39 14.52 -19.30
CA ARG A 49 5.34 15.43 -20.46
C ARG A 49 5.06 16.88 -20.05
N LEU A 50 4.15 17.09 -19.10
CA LEU A 50 3.88 18.41 -18.52
C LEU A 50 5.09 18.97 -17.78
N ALA A 51 5.77 18.15 -16.97
CA ALA A 51 6.98 18.56 -16.27
C ALA A 51 8.04 19.02 -17.26
N THR A 52 8.33 18.22 -18.30
CA THR A 52 9.29 18.58 -19.35
C THR A 52 8.90 19.89 -20.06
N ALA A 53 7.64 20.06 -20.46
CA ALA A 53 7.16 21.28 -21.12
C ALA A 53 7.24 22.54 -20.24
N LEU A 54 7.22 22.36 -18.91
CA LEU A 54 7.33 23.42 -17.91
C LEU A 54 8.77 23.59 -17.37
N GLY A 55 9.76 22.89 -17.94
CA GLY A 55 11.15 22.97 -17.48
C GLY A 55 11.38 22.37 -16.09
N ALA A 56 10.58 21.38 -15.71
CA ALA A 56 10.62 20.69 -14.42
C ALA A 56 10.92 19.20 -14.57
N HIS A 57 11.29 18.55 -13.47
CA HIS A 57 11.45 17.10 -13.39
C HIS A 57 10.34 16.48 -12.53
N LEU A 58 9.76 15.37 -12.98
CA LEU A 58 8.77 14.61 -12.21
C LEU A 58 9.48 13.66 -11.25
N GLN A 59 9.30 13.85 -9.96
CA GLN A 59 9.76 12.92 -8.93
C GLN A 59 8.54 12.23 -8.30
N VAL A 60 8.57 10.91 -8.24
CA VAL A 60 7.57 10.09 -7.55
C VAL A 60 8.30 9.29 -6.47
N THR A 61 7.99 9.57 -5.21
CA THR A 61 8.51 8.83 -4.06
C THR A 61 7.38 7.97 -3.51
N LEU A 62 7.67 6.70 -3.25
CA LEU A 62 6.81 5.85 -2.43
C LEU A 62 7.45 5.80 -1.06
N GLU A 63 6.69 6.17 -0.04
CA GLU A 63 7.12 6.10 1.35
C GLU A 63 6.37 4.99 2.06
N ASP A 64 7.01 4.41 3.07
CA ASP A 64 6.33 3.50 3.98
C ASP A 64 5.22 4.28 4.69
N ASP A 65 4.03 3.71 4.67
CA ASP A 65 2.90 4.27 5.40
C ASP A 65 3.20 4.09 6.89
N PRO A 66 3.42 5.18 7.64
CA PRO A 66 3.81 5.05 9.04
C PRO A 66 2.73 4.25 9.76
N PRO A 67 3.11 3.28 10.62
CA PRO A 67 2.11 2.56 11.40
C PRO A 67 1.28 3.60 12.15
N LEU A 68 -0.03 3.60 11.89
CA LEU A 68 -1.00 4.44 12.59
C LEU A 68 -0.65 4.39 14.07
N SER A 69 -0.12 5.50 14.59
CA SER A 69 0.22 5.60 16.00
C SER A 69 -1.09 5.56 16.76
N THR A 70 -1.49 4.36 17.19
CA THR A 70 -2.51 4.18 18.21
C THR A 70 -1.87 4.65 19.49
N ASP A 71 -1.92 5.96 19.70
CA ASP A 71 -1.47 6.55 20.95
C ASP A 71 -2.31 5.95 22.07
N ALA A 72 -1.60 5.47 23.08
CA ALA A 72 -2.12 4.65 24.13
C ALA A 72 -3.02 5.48 25.05
N THR A 73 -4.30 5.12 25.11
CA THR A 73 -5.06 5.31 26.35
C THR A 73 -5.08 3.98 27.09
N ALA A 74 -4.05 3.79 27.92
CA ALA A 74 -3.99 2.75 28.92
C ALA A 74 -5.13 2.94 29.93
N GLY A 75 -6.15 2.08 29.82
CA GLY A 75 -7.12 1.82 30.87
C GLY A 75 -6.84 0.44 31.46
N THR A 76 -6.04 0.42 32.51
CA THR A 76 -5.67 -0.73 33.32
C THR A 76 -6.90 -1.46 33.87
N SER A 77 -6.98 -2.77 33.61
CA SER A 77 -7.74 -3.72 34.42
C SER A 77 -6.98 -5.04 34.47
N VAL A 78 -6.17 -5.18 35.51
CA VAL A 78 -5.58 -6.44 35.98
C VAL A 78 -6.62 -7.14 36.86
N ASP A 79 -6.99 -8.38 36.54
CA ASP A 79 -7.30 -9.39 37.55
C ASP A 79 -7.28 -10.82 36.99
N GLY A 80 -6.85 -11.77 37.83
CA GLY A 80 -7.27 -13.17 37.77
C GLY A 80 -6.35 -14.15 37.05
N GLY A 81 -5.44 -14.78 37.80
CA GLY A 81 -4.57 -15.84 37.31
C GLY A 81 -5.25 -17.21 37.11
N SER A 82 -4.50 -18.12 36.48
CA SER A 82 -4.40 -19.51 36.94
C SER A 82 -3.22 -20.21 36.25
N ASP A 83 -2.46 -20.92 37.08
CA ASP A 83 -1.42 -21.86 36.71
C ASP A 83 -1.96 -23.02 35.88
N GLY A 84 -1.17 -23.41 34.88
CA GLY A 84 -1.42 -24.56 34.02
C GLY A 84 -0.15 -24.98 33.30
N THR A 85 0.69 -25.74 33.99
CA THR A 85 1.97 -26.28 33.51
C THR A 85 1.79 -27.31 32.40
N SER A 86 2.52 -27.09 31.29
CA SER A 86 3.10 -28.06 30.35
C SER A 86 2.21 -29.00 29.53
N GLY A 87 2.12 -28.67 28.24
CA GLY A 87 1.93 -29.60 27.13
C GLY A 87 2.72 -29.12 25.91
N ARG A 88 4.06 -29.23 25.95
CA ARG A 88 4.93 -28.88 24.81
C ARG A 88 4.82 -29.94 23.72
N ALA A 89 4.06 -29.64 22.67
CA ALA A 89 4.15 -30.32 21.39
C ALA A 89 5.29 -29.68 20.54
N PRO A 90 6.12 -30.46 19.82
CA PRO A 90 7.08 -29.92 18.88
C PRO A 90 6.35 -29.59 17.57
N GLY A 91 5.96 -28.33 17.39
CA GLY A 91 5.31 -27.86 16.15
C GLY A 91 4.93 -26.38 16.13
N GLY A 92 4.94 -25.69 17.27
CA GLY A 92 4.39 -24.33 17.41
C GLY A 92 5.28 -23.15 17.02
N THR A 93 6.52 -23.37 16.55
CA THR A 93 7.41 -22.25 16.18
C THR A 93 7.04 -21.61 14.84
N SER A 94 6.57 -22.39 13.87
CA SER A 94 6.25 -21.85 12.55
C SER A 94 4.92 -21.10 12.50
N GLY A 95 3.90 -21.56 13.23
CA GLY A 95 2.62 -20.84 13.33
C GLY A 95 2.80 -19.47 14.01
N ALA A 96 3.57 -19.42 15.09
CA ALA A 96 3.94 -18.17 15.74
C ALA A 96 4.78 -17.25 14.84
N ALA A 97 5.73 -17.81 14.07
CA ALA A 97 6.52 -17.05 13.10
C ALA A 97 5.66 -16.48 11.96
N SER A 98 4.71 -17.26 11.44
CA SER A 98 3.80 -16.84 10.36
C SER A 98 2.85 -15.75 10.83
N ALA A 99 2.33 -15.86 12.06
CA ALA A 99 1.53 -14.83 12.70
C ALA A 99 2.31 -13.54 12.93
N ALA A 100 3.55 -13.63 13.42
CA ALA A 100 4.42 -12.48 13.57
C ALA A 100 4.73 -11.82 12.21
N LEU A 101 5.00 -12.61 11.18
CA LEU A 101 5.30 -12.13 9.82
C LEU A 101 4.12 -11.34 9.23
N LEU A 102 2.90 -11.88 9.35
CA LEU A 102 1.68 -11.19 8.89
C LEU A 102 1.40 -9.92 9.70
N ALA A 103 1.52 -9.99 11.02
CA ALA A 103 1.27 -8.86 11.91
C ALA A 103 2.28 -7.71 11.71
N THR A 104 3.52 -8.03 11.33
CA THR A 104 4.59 -7.04 11.14
C THR A 104 4.63 -6.51 9.71
N SER A 105 3.91 -7.11 8.76
CA SER A 105 3.95 -6.72 7.34
C SER A 105 2.90 -5.64 7.01
N PRO A 106 3.32 -4.40 6.65
CA PRO A 106 2.38 -3.35 6.23
C PRO A 106 1.70 -3.70 4.90
N ARG A 107 2.42 -4.37 4.00
CA ARG A 107 1.87 -4.84 2.72
C ARG A 107 0.76 -5.86 2.92
N ALA A 108 0.97 -6.86 3.78
CA ALA A 108 -0.07 -7.84 4.09
C ALA A 108 -1.33 -7.16 4.64
N THR A 109 -1.16 -6.19 5.54
CA THR A 109 -2.27 -5.41 6.11
C THR A 109 -3.10 -4.71 5.02
N LYS A 110 -2.42 -4.04 4.07
CA LYS A 110 -3.08 -3.37 2.93
C LYS A 110 -3.81 -4.36 2.01
N VAL A 111 -3.16 -5.46 1.65
CA VAL A 111 -3.76 -6.49 0.78
C VAL A 111 -4.96 -7.16 1.46
N ILE A 112 -4.87 -7.49 2.74
CA ILE A 112 -5.99 -8.02 3.54
C ILE A 112 -7.17 -7.04 3.51
N ALA A 113 -6.92 -5.74 3.67
CA ALA A 113 -7.97 -4.73 3.61
C ALA A 113 -8.63 -4.66 2.22
N THR A 114 -7.83 -4.67 1.15
CA THR A 114 -8.32 -4.65 -0.23
C THR A 114 -9.15 -5.89 -0.56
N LEU A 115 -8.62 -7.10 -0.29
CA LEU A 115 -9.30 -8.38 -0.55
C LEU A 115 -10.59 -8.52 0.27
N ALA A 116 -10.58 -8.08 1.53
CA ALA A 116 -11.77 -8.08 2.37
C ALA A 116 -12.89 -7.22 1.74
N SER A 117 -12.53 -6.01 1.27
CA SER A 117 -13.48 -5.10 0.64
C SER A 117 -13.96 -5.58 -0.74
N SER A 118 -13.07 -6.11 -1.60
CA SER A 118 -13.45 -6.57 -2.95
C SER A 118 -14.31 -7.83 -2.91
N GLN A 119 -14.03 -8.76 -2.00
CA GLN A 119 -14.69 -10.06 -1.92
C GLN A 119 -15.86 -10.10 -0.90
N GLY A 120 -16.21 -8.97 -0.27
CA GLY A 120 -17.27 -8.91 0.74
C GLY A 120 -16.98 -9.75 1.99
N ARG A 121 -15.70 -9.99 2.31
CA ARG A 121 -15.24 -10.79 3.45
C ARG A 121 -14.76 -9.90 4.58
N THR A 122 -14.66 -10.44 5.80
CA THR A 122 -14.06 -9.71 6.92
C THR A 122 -12.53 -9.81 6.88
N ARG A 123 -11.82 -8.76 7.31
CA ARG A 123 -10.34 -8.75 7.40
C ARG A 123 -9.80 -9.95 8.19
N ARG A 124 -10.39 -10.24 9.35
CA ARG A 124 -10.05 -11.43 10.19
C ARG A 124 -10.25 -12.76 9.46
N SER A 125 -11.15 -12.84 8.49
CA SER A 125 -11.35 -14.05 7.69
C SER A 125 -10.23 -14.23 6.67
N VAL A 126 -9.85 -13.15 5.98
CA VAL A 126 -8.75 -13.15 5.01
C VAL A 126 -7.41 -13.40 5.71
N GLU A 127 -7.18 -12.77 6.86
CA GLU A 127 -5.98 -12.97 7.69
C GLU A 127 -5.84 -14.43 8.14
N ARG A 128 -6.91 -15.06 8.64
CA ARG A 128 -6.89 -16.49 8.99
C ARG A 128 -6.59 -17.36 7.78
N GLN A 129 -7.15 -17.05 6.62
CA GLN A 129 -6.89 -17.80 5.39
C GLN A 129 -5.40 -17.70 5.00
N LEU A 130 -4.79 -16.52 5.11
CA LEU A 130 -3.37 -16.31 4.87
C LEU A 130 -2.50 -17.08 5.86
N LEU A 131 -2.85 -17.08 7.15
CA LEU A 131 -2.16 -17.88 8.17
C LEU A 131 -2.21 -19.37 7.84
N THR A 132 -3.40 -19.89 7.52
CA THR A 132 -3.57 -21.29 7.12
C THR A 132 -2.75 -21.62 5.87
N ALA A 133 -2.64 -20.71 4.91
CA ALA A 133 -1.84 -20.90 3.72
C ALA A 133 -0.33 -20.93 4.02
N LEU A 134 0.17 -20.02 4.87
CA LEU A 134 1.58 -20.01 5.30
C LEU A 134 1.95 -21.25 6.12
N GLU A 135 1.04 -21.69 7.00
CA GLU A 135 1.23 -22.92 7.76
C GLU A 135 1.26 -24.15 6.85
N ALA A 136 0.42 -24.20 5.82
CA ALA A 136 0.45 -25.28 4.83
C ALA A 136 1.72 -25.29 3.98
N LEU A 137 2.36 -24.14 3.77
CA LEU A 137 3.62 -24.02 3.03
C LEU A 137 4.86 -24.32 3.90
N THR A 138 4.77 -24.11 5.22
CA THR A 138 5.86 -24.37 6.17
C THR A 138 6.60 -25.70 5.96
N PRO A 139 5.93 -26.87 5.85
CA PRO A 139 6.65 -28.15 5.70
C PRO A 139 7.37 -28.29 4.35
N LEU A 140 7.07 -27.44 3.37
CA LEU A 140 7.68 -27.44 2.05
C LEU A 140 8.89 -26.49 1.96
N LEU A 141 9.10 -25.65 2.98
CA LEU A 141 10.18 -24.68 3.01
C LEU A 141 11.37 -25.22 3.82
N PRO A 142 12.61 -24.95 3.37
CA PRO A 142 13.81 -25.34 4.11
C PRO A 142 14.02 -24.51 5.40
N THR A 143 13.34 -23.37 5.50
CA THR A 143 13.39 -22.41 6.62
C THR A 143 11.97 -21.95 6.96
N PRO A 144 11.71 -21.39 8.16
CA PRO A 144 10.43 -20.75 8.43
C PRO A 144 10.10 -19.68 7.37
N PRO A 145 8.80 -19.45 7.09
CA PRO A 145 8.37 -18.54 6.03
C PRO A 145 8.93 -17.14 6.27
N THR A 146 9.56 -16.61 5.23
CA THR A 146 10.19 -15.29 5.24
C THR A 146 9.25 -14.23 4.65
N GLU A 147 9.60 -12.95 4.78
CA GLU A 147 8.84 -11.85 4.19
C GLU A 147 8.79 -11.96 2.65
N THR A 148 9.82 -12.52 2.03
CA THR A 148 9.84 -12.76 0.58
C THR A 148 8.80 -13.81 0.18
N ASP A 149 8.62 -14.85 0.98
CA ASP A 149 7.62 -15.91 0.73
C ASP A 149 6.20 -15.36 0.89
N LEU A 150 5.98 -14.54 1.91
CA LEU A 150 4.72 -13.82 2.10
C LEU A 150 4.42 -12.90 0.91
N ASN A 151 5.39 -12.11 0.44
CA ASN A 151 5.19 -11.21 -0.70
C ASN A 151 4.78 -11.98 -1.96
N ARG A 152 5.43 -13.12 -2.25
CA ARG A 152 5.05 -13.99 -3.37
C ARG A 152 3.64 -14.54 -3.23
N LEU A 153 3.26 -14.97 -2.03
CA LEU A 153 1.91 -15.46 -1.75
C LEU A 153 0.85 -14.36 -1.94
N LEU A 154 1.14 -13.14 -1.51
CA LEU A 154 0.25 -11.99 -1.72
C LEU A 154 0.14 -11.63 -3.21
N ASP A 155 1.23 -11.68 -3.97
CA ASP A 155 1.22 -11.42 -5.40
C ASP A 155 0.38 -12.46 -6.16
N LEU A 156 0.50 -13.75 -5.80
CA LEU A 156 -0.32 -14.82 -6.36
C LEU A 156 -1.82 -14.63 -6.06
N LEU A 157 -2.17 -14.18 -4.85
CA LEU A 157 -3.55 -13.89 -4.48
C LEU A 157 -4.12 -12.69 -5.24
N LEU A 158 -3.34 -11.63 -5.43
CA LEU A 158 -3.74 -10.45 -6.18
C LEU A 158 -3.86 -10.69 -7.70
N LEU A 159 -3.15 -11.70 -8.22
CA LEU A 159 -3.25 -12.13 -9.62
C LEU A 159 -4.44 -13.07 -9.88
N ALA A 160 -5.02 -13.64 -8.82
CA ALA A 160 -6.14 -14.57 -8.91
C ALA A 160 -7.53 -13.90 -8.82
N ASP A 161 -7.57 -12.60 -8.53
CA ASP A 161 -8.75 -11.71 -8.61
C ASP A 161 -8.86 -11.06 -10.00
#